data_AF-A0A075I3E2-F1
#
_entry.id   AF-A0A075I3E2-F1
#
_cell.length_a   1.000
_cell.length_b   1.000
_cell.length_c   1.000
_cell.angle_alpha   90.00
_cell.angle_beta   90.00
_cell.angle_gamma   90.00
#
_symmetry.space_group_name_H-M   'P 1'
#
loop_
_entity.id
_entity.type
_entity.pdbx_description
1 polymer ?
#
loop_
_entity_poly.entity_id
_entity_poly.type
_entity_poly.pdbx_seq_one_letter_code
_entity_poly.pdbx_strand_id
1 'polypeptide(L)'
;MDRCGSGTAYRHGKTYEECKQLAEDFTAQLKPKIDENGKLMWSSILETVNHDELVYKLTLKYLRRDGYDIGNRENPEIKKL
;
A
#
# COMPACT_ATOMS: atom_id res chain seq x y z
N MET A 1 20.96 -23.73 12.56
CA MET A 1 20.34 -22.50 12.04
C MET A 1 18.90 -22.82 11.64
N ASP A 2 18.07 -22.85 12.67
CA ASP A 2 16.73 -22.29 12.76
C ASP A 2 16.17 -21.67 11.48
N ARG A 3 15.09 -22.27 10.94
CA ARG A 3 13.85 -21.54 10.61
C ARG A 3 12.66 -22.48 10.85
N CYS A 4 12.25 -22.51 12.12
CA CYS A 4 10.95 -23.01 12.55
C CYS A 4 9.84 -22.33 11.72
N GLY A 5 8.88 -23.14 11.26
CA GLY A 5 7.96 -22.80 10.19
C GLY A 5 6.92 -21.73 10.51
N SER A 6 6.33 -21.18 9.44
CA SER A 6 4.98 -20.62 9.39
C SER A 6 4.63 -20.43 7.92
N GLY A 7 4.09 -21.48 7.30
CA GLY A 7 3.55 -21.43 5.96
C GLY A 7 2.33 -20.51 5.94
N THR A 8 2.53 -19.25 5.62
CA THR A 8 1.47 -18.36 5.12
C THR A 8 1.97 -17.76 3.82
N ALA A 9 2.02 -18.60 2.79
CA ALA A 9 1.98 -18.11 1.43
C ALA A 9 0.63 -17.41 1.27
N TYR A 10 0.63 -16.08 1.29
CA TYR A 10 -0.58 -15.29 1.01
C TYR A 10 -0.94 -15.47 -0.47
N ARG A 11 -2.22 -15.20 -0.85
CA ARG A 11 -2.74 -15.35 -2.23
C ARG A 11 -1.65 -14.95 -3.24
N HIS A 12 -1.13 -15.93 -4.00
CA HIS A 12 0.02 -15.87 -4.93
C HIS A 12 1.41 -16.35 -4.45
N GLY A 13 1.55 -17.05 -3.32
CA GLY A 13 2.84 -17.67 -2.99
C GLY A 13 3.88 -16.70 -2.43
N LYS A 14 3.50 -15.44 -2.18
CA LYS A 14 4.36 -14.43 -1.56
C LYS A 14 4.29 -14.54 -0.04
N THR A 15 5.41 -14.27 0.61
CA THR A 15 5.44 -14.17 2.07
C THR A 15 4.89 -12.82 2.52
N TYR A 16 4.42 -12.73 3.76
CA TYR A 16 3.94 -11.47 4.33
C TYR A 16 5.00 -10.35 4.30
N GLU A 17 6.27 -10.73 4.46
CA GLU A 17 7.40 -9.81 4.42
C GLU A 17 7.57 -9.21 3.03
N GLU A 18 7.41 -10.00 1.97
CA GLU A 18 7.44 -9.48 0.59
C GLU A 18 6.28 -8.52 0.33
N CYS A 19 5.07 -8.82 0.81
CA CYS A 19 3.93 -7.90 0.68
C CYS A 19 4.18 -6.57 1.41
N LYS A 20 4.84 -6.61 2.58
CA LYS A 20 5.26 -5.39 3.29
C LYS A 20 6.30 -4.61 2.49
N GLN A 21 7.32 -5.27 1.98
CA GLN A 21 8.39 -4.64 1.22
C GLN A 21 7.83 -3.95 -0.04
N LEU A 22 6.96 -4.65 -0.78
CA LEU A 22 6.26 -4.08 -1.93
C LEU A 22 5.40 -2.88 -1.53
N ALA A 23 4.64 -3.00 -0.44
CA ALA A 23 3.79 -1.90 0.01
C ALA A 23 4.61 -0.67 0.41
N GLU A 24 5.76 -0.83 1.06
CA GLU A 24 6.66 0.29 1.39
C GLU A 24 7.26 0.93 0.14
N ASP A 25 7.68 0.13 -0.83
CA ASP A 25 8.21 0.60 -2.11
C ASP A 25 7.15 1.41 -2.88
N PHE A 26 5.93 0.88 -3.01
CA PHE A 26 4.81 1.61 -3.61
C PHE A 26 4.49 2.88 -2.83
N THR A 27 4.49 2.84 -1.50
CA THR A 27 4.26 4.04 -0.68
C THR A 27 5.30 5.10 -1.00
N ALA A 28 6.59 4.75 -1.06
CA ALA A 28 7.67 5.66 -1.40
C ALA A 28 7.52 6.27 -2.81
N GLN A 29 7.04 5.48 -3.79
CA GLN A 29 6.76 5.97 -5.14
C GLN A 29 5.52 6.88 -5.22
N LEU A 30 4.51 6.63 -4.38
CA LEU A 30 3.25 7.37 -4.39
C LEU A 30 3.34 8.72 -3.66
N LYS A 31 4.14 8.82 -2.59
CA LYS A 31 4.37 10.07 -1.84
C LYS A 31 4.68 11.28 -2.75
N PRO A 32 5.71 11.24 -3.62
CA PRO A 32 6.02 12.37 -4.50
C PRO A 32 4.91 12.65 -5.51
N LYS A 33 4.21 11.62 -6.00
CA LYS A 33 3.05 11.80 -6.91
C LYS A 33 1.90 12.54 -6.22
N ILE A 34 1.63 12.22 -4.96
CA ILE A 34 0.60 12.91 -4.17
C ILE A 34 1.04 14.36 -3.87
N ASP A 35 2.33 14.58 -3.61
CA ASP A 35 2.88 15.92 -3.34
C ASP A 35 2.81 16.82 -4.60
N GLU A 36 3.17 16.29 -5.77
CA GLU A 36 3.14 17.01 -7.04
C GLU A 36 1.71 17.26 -7.56
N ASN A 37 0.85 16.24 -7.50
CA ASN A 37 -0.50 16.29 -8.05
C ASN A 37 -1.54 16.81 -7.03
N GLY A 38 -1.15 16.98 -5.75
CA GLY A 38 -2.00 17.38 -4.63
C GLY A 38 -2.98 16.32 -4.13
N LYS A 39 -3.34 15.35 -4.98
CA LYS A 39 -4.25 14.24 -4.65
C LYS A 39 -4.04 13.00 -5.51
N LEU A 40 -4.47 11.85 -4.99
CA LEU A 40 -4.38 10.54 -5.65
C LEU A 40 -5.62 9.68 -5.32
N MET A 41 -6.22 9.02 -6.31
CA MET A 41 -7.38 8.15 -6.08
C MET A 41 -6.99 6.74 -5.62
N TRP A 42 -7.89 6.07 -4.90
CA TRP A 42 -7.73 4.66 -4.52
C TRP A 42 -7.64 3.73 -5.73
N SER A 43 -8.36 4.05 -6.82
CA SER A 43 -8.28 3.32 -8.09
C SER A 43 -6.86 3.29 -8.62
N SER A 44 -6.18 4.43 -8.64
CA SER A 44 -4.78 4.52 -9.08
C SER A 44 -3.83 3.68 -8.22
N ILE A 45 -4.08 3.58 -6.91
CA ILE A 45 -3.30 2.66 -6.05
C ILE A 45 -3.61 1.21 -6.39
N LEU A 46 -4.88 0.84 -6.53
CA LEU A 46 -5.28 -0.52 -6.89
C LEU A 46 -4.64 -0.98 -8.19
N GLU A 47 -4.60 -0.12 -9.21
CA GLU A 47 -3.92 -0.38 -10.48
C GLU A 47 -2.41 -0.52 -10.27
N THR A 48 -1.79 0.37 -9.48
CA THR A 48 -0.34 0.35 -9.21
C THR A 48 0.09 -0.94 -8.50
N VAL A 49 -0.70 -1.43 -7.54
CA VAL A 49 -0.42 -2.67 -6.80
C VAL A 49 -0.98 -3.92 -7.49
N ASN A 50 -1.39 -3.80 -8.75
CA ASN A 50 -1.93 -4.90 -9.56
C ASN A 50 -3.08 -5.67 -8.88
N HIS A 51 -4.01 -4.94 -8.26
CA HIS A 51 -5.16 -5.48 -7.53
C HIS A 51 -4.81 -6.43 -6.38
N ASP A 52 -3.58 -6.40 -5.87
CA ASP A 52 -3.20 -7.16 -4.69
C ASP A 52 -3.79 -6.52 -3.43
N GLU A 53 -4.84 -7.16 -2.89
CA GLU A 53 -5.61 -6.64 -1.75
C GLU A 53 -4.76 -6.43 -0.49
N LEU A 54 -3.74 -7.27 -0.28
CA LEU A 54 -2.91 -7.19 0.92
C LEU A 54 -1.93 -6.03 0.82
N VAL A 55 -1.24 -5.92 -0.32
CA VAL A 55 -0.34 -4.81 -0.60
C VAL A 55 -1.12 -3.49 -0.59
N TYR A 56 -2.29 -3.44 -1.23
CA TYR A 56 -3.17 -2.28 -1.23
C TYR A 56 -3.48 -1.77 0.20
N LYS A 57 -3.94 -2.67 1.08
CA LYS A 57 -4.25 -2.34 2.47
C LYS A 57 -3.02 -1.85 3.24
N LEU A 58 -1.86 -2.47 3.00
CA LEU A 58 -0.60 -2.06 3.63
C LEU A 58 -0.15 -0.69 3.14
N THR A 59 -0.23 -0.41 1.84
CA THR A 59 0.12 0.89 1.25
C THR A 59 -0.76 2.00 1.84
N LEU A 60 -2.08 1.81 1.93
CA LEU A 60 -2.97 2.77 2.58
C LEU A 60 -2.60 2.99 4.06
N LYS A 61 -2.29 1.91 4.78
CA LYS A 61 -1.88 1.99 6.19
C LYS A 61 -0.58 2.80 6.35
N TYR A 62 0.38 2.63 5.45
CA TYR A 62 1.64 3.36 5.49
C TYR A 62 1.48 4.82 5.12
N LEU A 63 0.71 5.14 4.08
CA LEU A 63 0.35 6.52 3.75
C LEU A 63 -0.30 7.23 4.94
N ARG A 64 -1.25 6.57 5.62
CA ARG A 64 -1.87 7.13 6.83
C ARG A 64 -0.86 7.35 7.97
N ARG A 65 0.08 6.43 8.17
CA ARG A 65 1.17 6.56 9.15
C ARG A 65 2.07 7.77 8.85
N ASP A 66 2.30 8.04 7.57
CA ASP A 66 3.12 9.15 7.08
C ASP A 66 2.39 10.50 7.05
N GLY A 67 1.15 10.58 7.56
CA GLY A 67 0.39 11.82 7.67
C GLY A 67 -0.43 12.19 6.43
N TYR A 68 -0.75 11.21 5.57
CA TYR A 68 -1.68 11.42 4.47
C TYR A 68 -3.12 11.13 4.92
N ASP A 69 -4.06 11.98 4.47
CA ASP A 69 -5.49 11.68 4.56
C ASP A 69 -5.83 10.68 3.48
N ILE A 70 -6.27 9.48 3.86
CA ILE A 70 -6.59 8.42 2.90
C ILE A 70 -8.03 8.49 2.40
N GLY A 71 -8.80 9.51 2.77
CA GLY A 71 -10.20 9.62 2.41
C GLY A 71 -11.08 8.53 3.01
N ASN A 72 -12.25 8.31 2.40
CA ASN A 72 -13.24 7.33 2.84
C ASN A 72 -13.94 6.69 1.63
N ARG A 73 -14.92 5.81 1.90
CA ARG A 73 -15.64 5.09 0.83
C ARG A 73 -16.40 6.03 -0.13
N GLU A 74 -16.88 7.17 0.36
CA GLU A 74 -17.61 8.16 -0.44
C GLU A 74 -16.65 9.05 -1.23
N ASN A 75 -15.51 9.41 -0.64
CA ASN A 75 -14.43 10.16 -1.27
C ASN A 75 -13.11 9.38 -1.19
N PRO A 76 -12.84 8.46 -2.13
CA PRO A 76 -11.65 7.62 -2.14
C PRO A 76 -10.43 8.37 -2.71
N GLU A 77 -10.21 9.57 -2.19
CA GLU A 77 -9.12 10.47 -2.56
C GLU A 77 -8.12 10.55 -1.41
N ILE A 78 -6.84 10.48 -1.77
CA ILE A 78 -5.71 10.55 -0.86
C ILE A 78 -5.04 11.88 -1.07
N LYS A 79 -4.84 12.63 0.00
CA LYS A 79 -4.21 13.94 -0.02
C LYS A 79 -3.24 14.08 1.14
N LYS A 80 -2.26 14.95 0.97
CA LYS A 80 -1.37 15.33 2.06
C LYS A 80 -2.17 16.20 3.06
N LEU A 81 -2.06 15.90 4.35
CA LEU A 81 -2.61 16.75 5.42
C LEU A 81 -1.76 18.01 5.60
#